data_AF-A0A212F7U1-F1
#
_entry.id   AF-A0A212F7U1-F1
#
_cell.length_a   1.000
_cell.length_b   1.000
_cell.length_c   1.000
_cell.angle_alpha   90.00
_cell.angle_beta   90.00
_cell.angle_gamma   90.00
#
_symmetry.space_group_name_H-M   'P 1'
#
loop_
_entity.id
_entity.type
_entity.pdbx_description
1 polymer ?
#
loop_
_entity_poly.entity_id
_entity_poly.type
_entity_poly.pdbx_seq_one_letter_code
_entity_poly.pdbx_strand_id
1 'polypeptide(L)'
;MILTVTCVLSYDEKYDRLDVDAILADDQHFTSYLDCFLDKAPCTTEYSKEFRELLPEVIKTACEKCSDTQKVKVRKFVKAIFEKKAEMAQEFRTKFDPTGEYEPAFLAFLKQNK
;
A
#
# COMPACT_ATOMS: atom_id res chain seq x y z
N MET A 1 24.45 19.63 -22.03
CA MET A 1 23.22 19.24 -21.31
C MET A 1 23.57 18.11 -20.37
N ILE A 2 23.62 18.36 -19.07
CA ILE A 2 23.81 17.31 -18.07
C ILE A 2 22.43 16.66 -17.92
N LEU A 3 22.22 15.48 -18.51
CA LEU A 3 21.11 14.61 -18.11
C LEU A 3 21.44 14.14 -16.70
N THR A 4 20.96 14.84 -15.69
CA THR A 4 20.82 14.25 -14.36
C THR A 4 19.77 13.16 -14.48
N VAL A 5 20.21 11.92 -14.64
CA VAL A 5 19.36 10.76 -14.39
C VAL A 5 19.02 10.84 -12.90
N THR A 6 17.87 11.43 -12.59
CA THR A 6 17.26 11.26 -11.28
C THR A 6 16.87 9.79 -11.22
N CYS A 7 17.77 8.97 -10.70
CA CYS A 7 17.40 7.65 -10.21
C CYS A 7 16.42 7.94 -9.07
N VAL A 8 15.12 7.89 -9.36
CA VAL A 8 14.11 7.91 -8.31
C VAL A 8 14.34 6.59 -7.59
N LEU A 9 15.10 6.65 -6.49
CA LEU A 9 15.27 5.51 -5.61
C LEU A 9 13.89 5.17 -5.09
N SER A 10 13.35 4.05 -5.59
CA SER A 10 12.08 3.52 -5.14
C SER A 10 12.16 3.14 -3.66
N TYR A 11 11.03 2.73 -3.09
CA TYR A 11 11.06 2.12 -1.77
C TYR A 11 12.00 0.92 -1.75
N ASP A 12 12.45 0.56 -0.54
CA ASP A 12 13.39 -0.52 -0.29
C ASP A 12 13.01 -1.81 -1.05
N GLU A 13 13.99 -2.44 -1.70
CA GLU A 13 13.78 -3.66 -2.50
C GLU A 13 13.18 -4.82 -1.70
N LYS A 14 13.21 -4.79 -0.36
CA LYS A 14 12.51 -5.78 0.47
C LYS A 14 11.01 -5.85 0.13
N TYR A 15 10.39 -4.73 -0.27
CA TYR A 15 8.99 -4.70 -0.71
C TYR A 15 8.79 -5.39 -2.08
N ASP A 16 9.82 -5.44 -2.92
CA ASP A 16 9.82 -6.16 -4.19
C ASP A 16 9.93 -7.68 -3.98
N ARG A 17 10.40 -8.12 -2.81
CA ARG A 17 10.53 -9.54 -2.45
C ARG A 17 9.34 -10.10 -1.65
N LEU A 18 8.51 -9.23 -1.05
CA LEU A 18 7.32 -9.63 -0.31
C LEU A 18 6.31 -10.42 -1.18
N ASP A 19 5.92 -11.61 -0.74
CA ASP A 19 4.88 -12.38 -1.42
C ASP A 19 3.48 -11.91 -1.01
N VAL A 20 2.98 -10.90 -1.74
CA VAL A 20 1.64 -10.36 -1.53
C VAL A 20 0.56 -11.42 -1.80
N ASP A 21 0.83 -12.40 -2.64
CA ASP A 21 -0.18 -13.40 -2.99
C ASP A 21 -0.37 -14.39 -1.86
N ALA A 22 0.73 -14.82 -1.24
CA ALA A 22 0.71 -15.61 -0.02
C ALA A 22 0.01 -14.87 1.14
N ILE A 23 0.31 -13.58 1.32
CA ILE A 23 -0.34 -12.75 2.35
C ILE A 23 -1.85 -12.67 2.12
N LEU A 24 -2.28 -12.42 0.88
CA LEU A 24 -3.71 -12.27 0.55
C LEU A 24 -4.47 -13.61 0.51
N ALA A 25 -3.76 -14.74 0.39
CA ALA A 25 -4.35 -16.07 0.43
C ALA A 25 -4.67 -16.53 1.87
N ASP A 26 -3.93 -16.02 2.86
CA ASP A 26 -4.15 -16.28 4.28
C ASP A 26 -4.95 -15.12 4.91
N ASP A 27 -6.23 -15.37 5.22
CA ASP A 27 -7.12 -14.35 5.78
C ASP A 27 -6.65 -13.81 7.14
N GLN A 28 -6.05 -14.66 7.98
CA GLN A 28 -5.51 -14.25 9.28
C GLN A 28 -4.26 -13.38 9.10
N HIS A 29 -3.38 -13.77 8.18
CA HIS A 29 -2.18 -13.01 7.88
C HIS A 29 -2.54 -11.64 7.29
N PHE A 30 -3.44 -11.59 6.31
CA PHE A 30 -3.93 -10.34 5.74
C PHE A 30 -4.58 -9.44 6.78
N THR A 31 -5.43 -10.00 7.65
CA THR A 31 -6.07 -9.26 8.75
C THR A 31 -5.02 -8.68 9.71
N SER A 32 -3.97 -9.45 10.03
CA SER A 32 -2.89 -8.98 10.92
C SER A 32 -2.14 -7.77 10.36
N TYR A 33 -1.92 -7.69 9.03
CA TYR A 33 -1.38 -6.48 8.40
C TYR A 33 -2.34 -5.29 8.54
N LEU A 34 -3.62 -5.49 8.26
CA LEU A 34 -4.61 -4.41 8.33
C LEU A 34 -4.82 -3.92 9.76
N ASP A 35 -4.84 -4.79 10.75
CA ASP A 35 -4.93 -4.41 12.16
C ASP A 35 -3.73 -3.57 12.60
N CYS A 36 -2.52 -3.94 12.16
CA CYS A 36 -1.33 -3.11 12.33
C CYS A 36 -1.53 -1.72 11.69
N PHE A 37 -1.96 -1.68 10.42
CA PHE A 37 -2.14 -0.42 9.68
C PHE A 37 -3.22 0.48 10.28
N LEU A 38 -4.23 -0.12 10.92
CA LEU A 38 -5.36 0.58 11.53
C LEU A 38 -5.15 0.95 13.00
N ASP A 39 -4.02 0.61 13.62
CA ASP A 39 -3.77 0.74 15.08
C ASP A 39 -4.65 -0.16 15.97
N LYS A 40 -5.14 -1.29 15.43
CA LYS A 40 -5.91 -2.28 16.20
C LYS A 40 -5.04 -3.31 16.91
N ALA A 41 -3.84 -3.57 16.38
CA ALA A 41 -2.88 -4.50 16.95
C ALA A 41 -1.43 -4.03 16.71
N PRO A 42 -0.45 -4.52 17.49
CA PRO A 42 0.96 -4.30 17.18
C PRO A 42 1.34 -4.88 15.82
N CYS A 43 2.25 -4.21 15.12
CA CYS A 43 2.81 -4.68 13.87
C CYS A 43 3.83 -5.80 14.11
N THR A 44 3.42 -7.04 13.85
CA THR A 44 4.24 -8.25 14.06
C THR A 44 4.59 -8.98 12.77
N THR A 45 3.90 -8.68 11.66
CA THR A 45 4.12 -9.31 10.36
C THR A 45 5.28 -8.64 9.60
N GLU A 46 5.84 -9.34 8.62
CA GLU A 46 7.05 -8.94 7.90
C GLU A 46 6.96 -7.52 7.31
N TYR A 47 7.88 -6.64 7.71
CA TYR A 47 7.95 -5.22 7.30
C TYR A 47 6.69 -4.37 7.50
N SER A 48 5.69 -4.88 8.22
CA SER A 48 4.39 -4.21 8.39
C SER A 48 4.52 -2.88 9.11
N LYS A 49 5.41 -2.80 10.10
CA LYS A 49 5.67 -1.57 10.85
C LYS A 49 6.24 -0.48 9.96
N GLU A 50 7.31 -0.78 9.23
CA GLU A 50 7.95 0.20 8.36
C GLU A 50 7.04 0.58 7.19
N PHE A 51 6.31 -0.37 6.62
CA PHE A 51 5.37 -0.05 5.54
C PHE A 51 4.23 0.84 6.01
N ARG A 52 3.72 0.62 7.22
CA ARG A 52 2.70 1.48 7.83
C ARG A 52 3.16 2.94 7.92
N GLU A 53 4.42 3.17 8.27
CA GLU A 53 5.01 4.52 8.34
C GLU A 53 5.08 5.20 6.95
N LEU A 54 5.14 4.41 5.87
CA LEU A 54 5.14 4.89 4.49
C LEU A 54 3.73 5.15 3.92
N LEU A 55 2.69 4.52 4.47
CA LEU A 55 1.32 4.60 3.95
C LEU A 55 0.81 6.04 3.71
N PRO A 56 1.01 7.02 4.62
CA PRO A 56 0.56 8.39 4.38
C PRO A 56 1.17 9.00 3.11
N GLU A 57 2.45 8.73 2.84
CA GLU A 57 3.11 9.20 1.63
C GLU A 57 2.59 8.46 0.40
N VAL A 58 2.55 7.13 0.46
CA VAL A 58 2.11 6.27 -0.65
C VAL A 58 0.70 6.64 -1.10
N ILE A 59 -0.19 6.96 -0.16
CA ILE A 59 -1.57 7.36 -0.46
C ILE A 59 -1.61 8.76 -1.04
N LYS A 60 -0.92 9.72 -0.41
CA LYS A 60 -0.85 11.12 -0.87
C LYS A 60 -0.29 11.25 -2.28
N THR A 61 0.73 10.45 -2.61
CA THR A 61 1.43 10.51 -3.91
C THR A 61 0.91 9.48 -4.91
N ALA A 62 -0.08 8.67 -4.54
CA ALA A 62 -0.53 7.53 -5.35
C ALA A 62 0.63 6.62 -5.80
N CYS A 63 1.52 6.28 -4.86
CA CYS A 63 2.66 5.39 -5.06
C CYS A 63 3.66 5.95 -6.10
N GLU A 64 3.85 7.27 -6.18
CA GLU A 64 4.69 7.90 -7.21
C GLU A 64 6.12 7.33 -7.23
N LYS A 65 6.72 7.19 -6.03
CA LYS A 65 8.07 6.65 -5.83
C LYS A 65 8.15 5.12 -5.92
N CYS A 66 7.04 4.42 -6.01
CA CYS A 66 7.06 2.97 -6.05
C CYS A 66 7.72 2.46 -7.34
N SER A 67 8.52 1.39 -7.23
CA SER A 67 8.98 0.62 -8.40
C SER A 67 7.77 0.02 -9.13
N ASP A 68 7.93 -0.41 -10.39
CA ASP A 68 6.83 -1.04 -11.13
C ASP A 68 6.30 -2.29 -10.40
N THR A 69 7.20 -3.09 -9.82
CA THR A 69 6.85 -4.23 -8.95
C THR A 69 6.03 -3.80 -7.73
N GLN A 70 6.48 -2.75 -7.03
CA GLN A 70 5.77 -2.22 -5.85
C GLN A 70 4.39 -1.69 -6.23
N LYS A 71 4.26 -1.00 -7.37
CA LYS A 71 2.98 -0.49 -7.85
C LYS A 71 1.99 -1.63 -8.07
N VAL A 72 2.40 -2.70 -8.76
CA VAL A 72 1.55 -3.89 -8.96
C VAL A 72 1.10 -4.48 -7.62
N LYS A 73 2.03 -4.63 -6.67
CA LYS A 73 1.76 -5.16 -5.32
C LYS A 73 0.80 -4.30 -4.52
N VAL A 74 1.01 -2.99 -4.48
CA VAL A 74 0.13 -2.04 -3.78
C VAL A 74 -1.27 -2.07 -4.39
N ARG A 75 -1.39 -2.06 -5.73
CA ARG A 75 -2.70 -2.17 -6.39
C ARG A 75 -3.42 -3.45 -6.00
N LYS A 76 -2.72 -4.59 -6.00
CA LYS A 76 -3.29 -5.89 -5.64
C LYS A 76 -3.74 -5.93 -4.18
N PHE A 77 -2.87 -5.48 -3.27
CA PHE A 77 -3.15 -5.43 -1.85
C PHE A 77 -4.38 -4.56 -1.56
N VAL A 78 -4.41 -3.34 -2.08
CA VAL A 78 -5.53 -2.41 -1.83
C VAL A 78 -6.85 -2.90 -2.45
N LYS A 79 -6.82 -3.45 -3.67
CA LYS A 79 -8.02 -4.08 -4.26
C LYS A 79 -8.57 -5.17 -3.34
N ALA A 80 -7.72 -6.01 -2.78
CA ALA A 80 -8.13 -7.05 -1.85
C ALA A 80 -8.74 -6.50 -0.54
N ILE A 81 -8.33 -5.31 -0.07
CA ILE A 81 -8.99 -4.67 1.08
C ILE A 81 -10.44 -4.36 0.75
N PHE A 82 -10.70 -3.74 -0.41
CA PHE A 82 -12.06 -3.40 -0.82
C PHE A 82 -12.93 -4.61 -1.14
N GLU A 83 -12.34 -5.68 -1.69
CA GLU A 83 -13.06 -6.90 -2.06
C GLU A 83 -13.33 -7.82 -0.87
N LYS A 84 -12.37 -7.98 0.05
CA LYS A 84 -12.45 -8.97 1.14
C LYS A 84 -12.76 -8.38 2.52
N LYS A 85 -12.47 -7.10 2.75
CA LYS A 85 -12.47 -6.47 4.08
C LYS A 85 -13.19 -5.12 4.05
N ALA A 86 -14.43 -5.10 3.56
CA ALA A 86 -15.21 -3.87 3.34
C ALA A 86 -15.33 -2.94 4.57
N GLU A 87 -15.44 -3.51 5.78
CA GLU A 87 -15.46 -2.73 7.03
C GLU A 87 -14.11 -2.03 7.27
N MET A 88 -13.01 -2.80 7.20
CA MET A 88 -11.65 -2.27 7.39
C MET A 88 -11.27 -1.29 6.28
N ALA A 89 -11.82 -1.44 5.07
CA ALA A 89 -11.63 -0.51 3.97
C ALA A 89 -12.11 0.91 4.32
N GLN A 90 -13.26 1.02 4.99
CA GLN A 90 -13.80 2.31 5.41
C GLN A 90 -12.93 2.97 6.49
N GLU A 91 -12.45 2.16 7.44
CA GLU A 91 -11.52 2.64 8.46
C GLU A 91 -10.18 3.07 7.87
N PHE A 92 -9.67 2.31 6.90
CA PHE A 92 -8.42 2.62 6.20
C PHE A 92 -8.53 3.96 5.48
N ARG A 93 -9.64 4.21 4.76
CA ARG A 93 -9.93 5.50 4.14
C ARG A 93 -9.96 6.61 5.19
N THR A 94 -10.71 6.42 6.26
CA THR A 94 -10.86 7.42 7.33
C THR A 94 -9.52 7.75 7.99
N LYS A 95 -8.63 6.77 8.15
CA LYS A 95 -7.33 6.95 8.79
C LYS A 95 -6.33 7.70 7.92
N PHE A 96 -6.25 7.38 6.62
CA PHE A 96 -5.19 7.87 5.75
C PHE A 96 -5.65 8.97 4.77
N ASP A 97 -6.94 9.08 4.48
CA ASP A 97 -7.54 10.11 3.63
C ASP A 97 -8.94 10.51 4.16
N PRO A 98 -9.03 11.09 5.38
CA PRO A 98 -10.32 11.46 6.00
C PRO A 98 -11.13 12.48 5.19
N THR A 99 -10.46 13.29 4.36
CA THR A 99 -11.09 14.32 3.52
C THR A 99 -11.44 13.80 2.12
N GLY A 100 -10.93 12.62 1.72
CA GLY A 100 -11.07 12.11 0.36
C GLY A 100 -10.27 12.89 -0.68
N GLU A 101 -9.27 13.67 -0.27
CA GLU A 101 -8.48 14.52 -1.15
C GLU A 101 -7.64 13.70 -2.12
N TYR A 102 -7.11 12.56 -1.67
CA TYR A 102 -6.20 11.72 -2.44
C TYR A 102 -6.92 10.60 -3.20
N GLU A 103 -8.16 10.30 -2.82
CA GLU A 103 -8.99 9.25 -3.41
C GLU A 103 -9.04 9.29 -4.95
N PRO A 104 -9.28 10.44 -5.64
CA PRO A 104 -9.35 10.44 -7.10
C PRO A 104 -8.05 9.98 -7.78
N ALA A 105 -6.91 10.49 -7.29
CA ALA A 105 -5.59 10.12 -7.82
C ALA A 105 -5.26 8.65 -7.50
N PHE A 106 -5.57 8.21 -6.28
CA PHE A 106 -5.33 6.84 -5.85
C PHE A 106 -6.21 5.84 -6.62
N LEU A 107 -7.49 6.14 -6.84
CA LEU A 107 -8.39 5.34 -7.67
C LEU A 107 -7.92 5.27 -9.13
N ALA A 108 -7.42 6.37 -9.68
CA ALA A 108 -6.81 6.37 -11.01
C ALA A 108 -5.58 5.44 -11.06
N PHE A 109 -4.73 5.47 -10.02
CA PHE A 109 -3.61 4.55 -9.86
C PHE A 109 -4.06 3.08 -9.80
N LEU A 110 -5.12 2.75 -9.05
CA LEU A 110 -5.63 1.38 -8.93
C LEU A 110 -6.18 0.81 -10.25
N LYS A 111 -6.68 1.66 -11.15
CA LYS A 111 -7.21 1.27 -12.46
C LYS A 111 -6.14 1.01 -13.51
N GLN A 112 -4.88 1.35 -13.24
CA GLN A 112 -3.79 1.12 -14.18
C GLN A 112 -3.45 -0.38 -14.26
N ASN A 113 -3.38 -0.91 -15.48
CA ASN A 113 -3.04 -2.30 -15.79
C ASN A 113 -1.57 -2.50 -16.20
N LYS A 114 -0.70 -1.56 -15.85
CA LYS A 114 0.74 -1.64 -16.13
C LYS A 114 1.48 -2.27 -14.98
#